data_AF-A0A7C2XTY3-F1
#
_entry.id   AF-A0A7C2XTY3-F1
#
_cell.length_a   1.000
_cell.length_b   1.000
_cell.length_c   1.000
_cell.angle_alpha   90.00
_cell.angle_beta   90.00
_cell.angle_gamma   90.00
#
_symmetry.space_group_name_H-M   'P 1'
#
loop_
_entity.id
_entity.type
_entity.pdbx_description
1 polymer ?
#
loop_
_entity_poly.entity_id
_entity_poly.type
_entity_poly.pdbx_seq_one_letter_code
_entity_poly.pdbx_strand_id
1 'polypeptide(L)'
;MKDQPQVFTMESQSINEKYKTDYLFLLVGGNPLPNLVAARLLAKDDCQIFLLKTKQTSEIAKLLEEQIIAGEIRVHVTAREIDEANGRSIENKLKNEILNDISPEKSVGLNYTGGTKPMAVHSYRVFKERFQNCCFSYLDARTLKMFISYGDEPTQSPYVGDKVRLSLQDIVALHGYYLNNLRTQPQFSELYRPLTQVHSNIEGIKEWREWDRGWLRTRDLTVLPIREQYPNLKPVIEAFEKFNNSPTNIASYLGQQDINSCRKWFDGEWLEEYVLDELSKIIDEIGIHSYGIDLRPLRNSKKKKSSSDKEEGDFQLDLAAMRGYQLFAISCIASRRADGETKNHLFQAYVRARQLGGDEARVALVCCVENPKDVQKEVEKSWDANGKIRVFGRTDLLNLSKSLKGWFETANQESL
;
A
#
# COMPACT_ATOMS: atom_id res chain seq x y z
N MET A 1 48.20 -10.52 -0.96
CA MET A 1 47.20 -10.12 -1.97
C MET A 1 45.97 -9.71 -1.22
N LYS A 2 45.60 -8.43 -1.30
CA LYS A 2 44.43 -7.86 -0.62
C LYS A 2 43.22 -8.08 -1.51
N ASP A 3 42.22 -8.79 -1.01
CA ASP A 3 40.91 -8.90 -1.64
C ASP A 3 40.26 -7.52 -1.70
N GLN A 4 39.97 -7.07 -2.92
CA GLN A 4 39.13 -5.91 -3.16
C GLN A 4 37.66 -6.31 -2.97
N PRO A 5 36.84 -5.50 -2.30
CA PRO A 5 35.42 -5.75 -2.23
C PRO A 5 34.82 -5.62 -3.63
N GLN A 6 34.12 -6.68 -4.06
CA GLN A 6 33.26 -6.62 -5.26
C GLN A 6 32.22 -5.52 -5.05
N VAL A 7 32.40 -4.42 -5.77
CA VAL A 7 31.39 -3.39 -5.92
C VAL A 7 30.23 -4.04 -6.67
N PHE A 8 29.13 -4.33 -5.97
CA PHE A 8 27.84 -4.63 -6.61
C PHE A 8 27.37 -3.35 -7.29
N THR A 9 27.76 -3.17 -8.55
CA THR A 9 27.06 -2.26 -9.45
C THR A 9 25.67 -2.84 -9.68
N MET A 10 24.65 -2.26 -9.02
CA MET A 10 23.25 -2.44 -9.39
C MET A 10 23.06 -1.90 -10.81
N GLU A 11 23.38 -2.71 -11.82
CA GLU A 11 22.83 -2.49 -13.14
C GLU A 11 21.32 -2.64 -13.03
N SER A 12 20.60 -1.53 -13.23
CA SER A 12 19.15 -1.50 -13.39
C SER A 12 18.79 -2.31 -14.64
N GLN A 13 18.72 -3.63 -14.53
CA GLN A 13 18.21 -4.45 -15.62
C GLN A 13 16.73 -4.15 -15.74
N SER A 14 16.42 -3.23 -16.66
CA SER A 14 15.11 -3.00 -17.26
C SER A 14 14.60 -4.31 -17.87
N ILE A 15 13.31 -4.37 -18.20
CA ILE A 15 12.81 -5.43 -19.07
C ILE A 15 13.66 -5.39 -20.36
N ASN A 16 14.04 -6.57 -20.86
CA ASN A 16 14.83 -6.70 -22.09
C ASN A 16 14.17 -5.89 -23.22
N GLU A 17 14.95 -5.04 -23.90
CA GLU A 17 14.48 -4.13 -24.95
C GLU A 17 13.67 -4.83 -26.05
N LYS A 18 13.93 -6.12 -26.30
CA LYS A 18 13.18 -6.90 -27.29
C LYS A 18 11.69 -7.06 -26.97
N TYR A 19 11.30 -6.92 -25.70
CA TYR A 19 9.91 -7.01 -25.25
C TYR A 19 9.19 -5.66 -25.24
N LYS A 20 9.92 -4.56 -25.45
CA LYS A 20 9.29 -3.24 -25.60
C LYS A 20 8.66 -3.12 -26.98
N THR A 21 7.57 -2.36 -27.08
CA THR A 21 6.75 -2.30 -28.29
C THR A 21 6.53 -0.88 -28.79
N ASP A 22 6.36 -0.75 -30.12
CA ASP A 22 6.02 0.51 -30.79
C ASP A 22 4.52 0.83 -30.64
N TYR A 23 3.70 -0.22 -30.53
CA TYR A 23 2.29 -0.15 -30.18
C TYR A 23 2.02 -0.99 -28.94
N LEU A 24 1.45 -0.40 -27.89
CA LEU A 24 1.15 -1.11 -26.64
C LEU A 24 -0.32 -0.98 -26.29
N PHE A 25 -1.02 -2.10 -26.19
CA PHE A 25 -2.43 -2.16 -25.83
C PHE A 25 -2.58 -2.59 -24.38
N LEU A 26 -3.31 -1.80 -23.60
CA LEU A 26 -3.54 -2.04 -22.18
C LEU A 26 -5.04 -2.19 -21.94
N LEU A 27 -5.45 -3.33 -21.40
CA LEU A 27 -6.85 -3.53 -20.98
C LEU A 27 -7.10 -2.81 -19.66
N VAL A 28 -8.01 -1.82 -19.64
CA VAL A 28 -8.28 -1.03 -18.45
C VAL A 28 -9.29 -1.75 -17.55
N GLY A 29 -8.87 -2.04 -16.32
CA GLY A 29 -9.70 -2.63 -15.27
C GLY A 29 -10.04 -1.64 -14.16
N GLY A 30 -10.49 -2.16 -13.01
CA GLY A 30 -10.84 -1.36 -11.83
C GLY A 30 -9.64 -0.78 -11.07
N ASN A 31 -8.42 -1.28 -11.31
CA ASN A 31 -7.20 -0.72 -10.76
C ASN A 31 -6.23 -0.32 -11.91
N PRO A 32 -5.79 0.96 -11.97
CA PRO A 32 -4.88 1.45 -13.00
C PRO A 32 -3.39 1.09 -12.79
N LEU A 33 -2.98 0.70 -11.58
CA LEU A 33 -1.57 0.47 -11.22
C LEU A 33 -0.85 -0.52 -12.14
N PRO A 34 -1.41 -1.72 -12.45
CA PRO A 34 -0.70 -2.67 -13.31
C PRO A 34 -0.47 -2.15 -14.72
N ASN A 35 -1.40 -1.34 -15.25
CA ASN A 35 -1.26 -0.72 -16.57
C ASN A 35 -0.21 0.37 -16.58
N LEU A 36 -0.09 1.17 -15.51
CA LEU A 36 1.00 2.15 -15.40
C LEU A 36 2.37 1.45 -15.37
N VAL A 37 2.48 0.36 -14.61
CA VAL A 37 3.71 -0.47 -14.56
C VAL A 37 4.02 -1.05 -15.95
N ALA A 38 3.03 -1.63 -16.62
CA ALA A 38 3.19 -2.16 -17.98
C ALA A 38 3.61 -1.08 -18.98
N ALA A 39 2.98 0.10 -18.95
CA ALA A 39 3.33 1.23 -19.81
C ALA A 39 4.79 1.65 -19.62
N ARG A 40 5.25 1.82 -18.37
CA ARG A 40 6.62 2.24 -18.07
C ARG A 40 7.69 1.22 -18.45
N LEU A 41 7.34 -0.07 -18.49
CA LEU A 41 8.31 -1.14 -18.75
C LEU A 41 8.30 -1.67 -20.18
N LEU A 42 7.17 -1.61 -20.87
CA LEU A 42 6.97 -2.21 -22.20
C LEU A 42 6.85 -1.18 -23.32
N ALA A 43 6.72 0.11 -23.05
CA ALA A 43 6.71 1.12 -24.10
C ALA A 43 8.13 1.45 -24.57
N LYS A 44 8.36 1.49 -25.89
CA LYS A 44 9.52 2.17 -26.48
C LYS A 44 9.34 3.70 -26.44
N ASP A 45 10.40 4.44 -26.77
CA ASP A 45 10.27 5.86 -27.08
C ASP A 45 9.34 6.07 -28.30
N ASP A 46 8.51 7.11 -28.23
CA ASP A 46 7.46 7.43 -29.19
C ASP A 46 6.40 6.31 -29.38
N CYS A 47 6.27 5.41 -28.40
CA CYS A 47 5.26 4.35 -28.42
C CYS A 47 3.83 4.93 -28.47
N GLN A 48 2.97 4.33 -29.28
CA GLN A 48 1.54 4.58 -29.29
C GLN A 48 0.84 3.60 -28.35
N ILE A 49 0.41 4.10 -27.20
CA ILE A 49 -0.31 3.35 -26.17
C ILE A 49 -1.82 3.46 -26.38
N PHE A 50 -2.49 2.32 -26.48
CA PHE A 50 -3.94 2.22 -26.56
C PHE A 50 -4.52 1.75 -25.23
N LEU A 51 -5.35 2.60 -24.60
CA LEU A 51 -6.12 2.23 -23.42
C LEU A 51 -7.46 1.66 -23.86
N LEU A 52 -7.60 0.33 -23.82
CA LEU A 52 -8.82 -0.38 -24.16
C LEU A 52 -9.73 -0.43 -22.93
N LYS A 53 -10.72 0.45 -22.92
CA LYS A 53 -11.58 0.72 -21.77
C LYS A 53 -13.04 0.34 -22.02
N THR A 54 -13.77 0.04 -20.96
CA THR A 54 -15.23 0.00 -20.98
C THR A 54 -15.81 1.38 -20.65
N LYS A 55 -17.12 1.57 -20.83
CA LYS A 55 -17.79 2.80 -20.40
C LYS A 55 -17.55 3.10 -18.91
N GLN A 56 -17.62 2.09 -18.06
CA GLN A 56 -17.45 2.18 -16.60
C GLN A 56 -16.02 2.57 -16.19
N THR A 57 -15.02 2.16 -16.95
CA THR A 57 -13.59 2.45 -16.67
C THR A 57 -13.08 3.75 -17.31
N SER A 58 -13.98 4.61 -17.82
CA SER A 58 -13.58 5.84 -18.54
C SER A 58 -12.79 6.83 -17.69
N GLU A 59 -13.18 7.05 -16.44
CA GLU A 59 -12.43 7.95 -15.54
C GLU A 59 -11.06 7.36 -15.17
N ILE A 60 -10.99 6.05 -14.95
CA ILE A 60 -9.73 5.34 -14.66
C ILE A 60 -8.77 5.47 -15.84
N ALA A 61 -9.25 5.26 -17.08
CA ALA A 61 -8.45 5.41 -18.28
C ALA A 61 -7.90 6.83 -18.43
N LYS A 62 -8.71 7.85 -18.11
CA LYS A 62 -8.29 9.25 -18.15
C LYS A 62 -7.18 9.56 -17.13
N LEU A 63 -7.36 9.14 -15.88
CA LEU A 63 -6.34 9.33 -14.84
C LEU A 63 -5.04 8.58 -15.19
N LEU A 64 -5.16 7.36 -15.70
CA LEU A 64 -4.03 6.57 -16.17
C LEU A 64 -3.29 7.27 -17.32
N GLU A 65 -4.01 7.82 -18.30
CA GLU A 65 -3.43 8.62 -19.39
C GLU A 65 -2.63 9.81 -18.85
N GLU A 66 -3.20 10.59 -17.93
CA GLU A 66 -2.52 11.72 -17.29
C GLU A 66 -1.21 11.29 -16.61
N GLN A 67 -1.22 10.15 -15.88
CA GLN A 67 -0.04 9.64 -15.19
C GLN A 67 1.01 9.00 -16.13
N ILE A 68 0.59 8.42 -17.26
CA ILE A 68 1.51 7.91 -18.28
C ILE A 68 2.24 9.08 -18.96
N ILE A 69 1.50 10.12 -19.36
CA ILE A 69 2.05 11.29 -20.05
C ILE A 69 2.95 12.13 -19.14
N ALA A 70 2.64 12.21 -17.85
CA ALA A 70 3.50 12.87 -16.86
C ALA A 70 4.81 12.12 -16.56
N GLY A 71 4.96 10.89 -17.07
CA GLY A 71 6.16 10.08 -16.91
C GLY A 71 7.35 10.56 -17.75
N GLU A 72 8.47 9.86 -17.59
CA GLU A 72 9.74 10.20 -18.25
C GLU A 72 9.81 9.74 -19.73
N ILE A 73 9.00 8.74 -20.10
CA ILE A 73 9.02 8.16 -21.46
C ILE A 73 8.11 8.98 -22.37
N ARG A 74 8.64 9.41 -23.51
CA ARG A 74 7.84 10.08 -24.54
C ARG A 74 6.93 9.05 -25.21
N VAL A 75 5.63 9.19 -25.01
CA VAL A 75 4.61 8.29 -25.57
C VAL A 75 3.39 9.07 -26.04
N HIS A 76 2.58 8.42 -26.87
CA HIS A 76 1.30 8.93 -27.32
C HIS A 76 0.20 8.02 -26.81
N VAL A 77 -0.76 8.55 -26.06
CA VAL A 77 -1.84 7.75 -25.46
C VAL A 77 -3.14 7.99 -26.21
N THR A 78 -3.92 6.93 -26.43
CA THR A 78 -5.27 7.03 -27.00
C THR A 78 -6.21 6.04 -26.35
N ALA A 79 -7.31 6.53 -25.80
CA ALA A 79 -8.37 5.66 -25.27
C ALA A 79 -9.31 5.17 -26.37
N ARG A 80 -9.68 3.89 -26.31
CA ARG A 80 -10.67 3.27 -27.19
C ARG A 80 -11.67 2.45 -26.37
N GLU A 81 -12.94 2.68 -26.63
CA GLU A 81 -14.00 1.93 -25.95
C GLU A 81 -14.23 0.57 -26.61
N ILE A 82 -14.27 -0.48 -25.79
CA ILE A 82 -14.65 -1.85 -26.16
C ILE A 82 -15.70 -2.41 -25.20
N ASP A 83 -16.42 -3.44 -25.63
CA ASP A 83 -17.42 -4.13 -24.81
C ASP A 83 -16.77 -4.90 -23.65
N GLU A 84 -17.46 -4.98 -22.52
CA GLU A 84 -16.94 -5.63 -21.31
C GLU A 84 -17.18 -7.15 -21.27
N ALA A 85 -18.10 -7.67 -22.09
CA ALA A 85 -18.55 -9.06 -21.98
C ALA A 85 -18.79 -9.74 -23.34
N ASN A 86 -19.28 -9.03 -24.34
CA ASN A 86 -19.64 -9.59 -25.63
C ASN A 86 -18.41 -9.78 -26.51
N GLY A 87 -17.92 -11.03 -26.60
CA GLY A 87 -16.76 -11.39 -27.40
C GLY A 87 -16.82 -10.96 -28.86
N ARG A 88 -17.98 -11.11 -29.52
CA ARG A 88 -18.14 -10.72 -30.93
C ARG A 88 -18.04 -9.21 -31.12
N SER A 89 -18.61 -8.44 -30.20
CA SER A 89 -18.48 -6.98 -30.16
C SER A 89 -17.02 -6.56 -30.00
N ILE A 90 -16.31 -7.17 -29.04
CA ILE A 90 -14.87 -6.94 -28.80
C ILE A 90 -14.06 -7.25 -30.06
N GLU A 91 -14.23 -8.45 -30.63
CA GLU A 91 -13.48 -8.90 -31.80
C GLU A 91 -13.71 -7.98 -33.02
N ASN A 92 -14.98 -7.61 -33.30
CA ASN A 92 -15.33 -6.72 -34.40
C ASN A 92 -14.73 -5.32 -34.22
N LYS A 93 -14.81 -4.76 -33.01
CA LYS A 93 -14.26 -3.42 -32.70
C LYS A 93 -12.75 -3.38 -32.91
N LEU A 94 -12.05 -4.42 -32.46
CA LEU A 94 -10.61 -4.54 -32.64
C LEU A 94 -10.25 -4.69 -34.13
N LYS A 95 -10.87 -5.65 -34.83
CA LYS A 95 -10.54 -6.00 -36.21
C LYS A 95 -10.89 -4.90 -37.22
N ASN A 96 -12.00 -4.20 -37.01
CA ASN A 96 -12.56 -3.31 -38.03
C ASN A 96 -12.31 -1.83 -37.78
N GLU A 97 -11.88 -1.43 -36.57
CA GLU A 97 -11.72 -0.01 -36.23
C GLU A 97 -10.39 0.31 -35.56
N ILE A 98 -9.91 -0.52 -34.64
CA ILE A 98 -8.74 -0.17 -33.81
C ILE A 98 -7.43 -0.61 -34.47
N LEU A 99 -7.40 -1.81 -35.08
CA LEU A 99 -6.16 -2.41 -35.59
C LEU A 99 -5.86 -2.08 -37.07
N ASN A 100 -6.70 -1.30 -37.75
CA ASN A 100 -6.55 -1.00 -39.17
C ASN A 100 -5.28 -0.22 -39.49
N ASP A 101 -4.89 0.70 -38.61
CA ASP A 101 -3.77 1.63 -38.82
C ASP A 101 -2.47 1.15 -38.18
N ILE A 102 -2.45 -0.10 -37.68
CA ILE A 102 -1.27 -0.67 -37.04
C ILE A 102 -0.34 -1.24 -38.13
N SER A 103 0.85 -0.66 -38.24
CA SER A 103 1.86 -1.13 -39.19
C SER A 103 2.29 -2.55 -38.84
N PRO A 104 2.29 -3.49 -39.81
CA PRO A 104 2.72 -4.87 -39.59
C PRO A 104 4.23 -5.01 -39.36
N GLU A 105 5.03 -3.99 -39.70
CA GLU A 105 6.49 -4.00 -39.51
C GLU A 105 6.91 -3.56 -38.10
N LYS A 106 5.99 -2.96 -37.35
CA LYS A 106 6.24 -2.45 -36.01
C LYS A 106 5.88 -3.48 -34.95
N SER A 107 6.57 -3.42 -33.82
CA SER A 107 6.33 -4.33 -32.70
C SER A 107 5.03 -3.97 -31.96
N VAL A 108 4.22 -4.98 -31.67
CA VAL A 108 2.91 -4.85 -31.02
C VAL A 108 2.91 -5.62 -29.71
N GLY A 109 2.36 -5.01 -28.66
CA GLY A 109 2.22 -5.62 -27.34
C GLY A 109 0.79 -5.53 -26.82
N LEU A 110 0.36 -6.55 -26.10
CA LEU A 110 -0.91 -6.58 -25.36
C LEU A 110 -0.62 -6.95 -23.90
N ASN A 111 -0.90 -6.03 -22.97
CA ASN A 111 -0.98 -6.34 -21.56
C ASN A 111 -2.43 -6.55 -21.15
N TYR A 112 -2.73 -7.75 -20.64
CA TYR A 112 -4.08 -8.18 -20.26
C TYR A 112 -4.20 -8.45 -18.76
N THR A 113 -3.44 -7.72 -17.94
CA THR A 113 -3.61 -7.76 -16.48
C THR A 113 -4.96 -7.20 -16.06
N GLY A 114 -5.36 -6.07 -16.66
CA GLY A 114 -6.65 -5.44 -16.41
C GLY A 114 -7.75 -5.91 -17.36
N GLY A 115 -8.85 -5.16 -17.38
CA GLY A 115 -10.07 -5.50 -18.11
C GLY A 115 -10.81 -6.70 -17.51
N THR A 116 -11.90 -7.09 -18.15
CA THR A 116 -12.64 -8.30 -17.80
C THR A 116 -12.01 -9.54 -18.45
N LYS A 117 -12.36 -10.73 -17.95
CA LYS A 117 -11.92 -11.99 -18.57
C LYS A 117 -12.32 -12.09 -20.05
N PRO A 118 -13.55 -11.72 -20.48
CA PRO A 118 -13.89 -11.64 -21.90
C PRO A 118 -12.99 -10.69 -22.70
N MET A 119 -12.70 -9.49 -22.18
CA MET A 119 -11.77 -8.56 -22.85
C MET A 119 -10.41 -9.21 -23.09
N ALA A 120 -9.84 -9.86 -22.06
CA ALA A 120 -8.55 -10.54 -22.16
C ALA A 120 -8.56 -11.66 -23.21
N VAL A 121 -9.53 -12.59 -23.12
CA VAL A 121 -9.61 -13.75 -24.02
C VAL A 121 -9.80 -13.34 -25.48
N HIS A 122 -10.76 -12.45 -25.74
CA HIS A 122 -11.09 -12.07 -27.11
C HIS A 122 -10.02 -11.17 -27.72
N SER A 123 -9.44 -10.24 -26.95
CA SER A 123 -8.30 -9.44 -27.43
C SER A 123 -7.10 -10.32 -27.73
N TYR A 124 -6.73 -11.24 -26.84
CA TYR A 124 -5.63 -12.17 -27.07
C TYR A 124 -5.80 -12.95 -28.38
N ARG A 125 -7.00 -13.49 -28.63
CA ARG A 125 -7.31 -14.22 -29.87
C ARG A 125 -7.14 -13.36 -31.11
N VAL A 126 -7.71 -12.15 -31.13
CA VAL A 126 -7.57 -11.23 -32.28
C VAL A 126 -6.11 -10.89 -32.55
N PHE A 127 -5.35 -10.55 -31.51
CA PHE A 127 -3.95 -10.16 -31.66
C PHE A 127 -3.09 -11.33 -32.15
N LYS A 128 -3.32 -12.53 -31.65
CA LYS A 128 -2.59 -13.74 -32.06
C LYS A 128 -2.89 -14.14 -33.50
N GLU A 129 -4.13 -13.98 -33.96
CA GLU A 129 -4.52 -14.20 -35.36
C GLU A 129 -3.88 -13.15 -36.29
N ARG A 130 -3.73 -11.90 -35.83
CA ARG A 130 -3.31 -10.77 -36.67
C ARG A 130 -1.80 -10.58 -36.74
N PHE A 131 -1.08 -10.83 -35.65
CA PHE A 131 0.34 -10.50 -35.50
C PHE A 131 1.13 -11.75 -35.11
N GLN A 132 2.11 -12.12 -35.95
CA GLN A 132 2.94 -13.30 -35.74
C GLN A 132 3.83 -13.19 -34.48
N ASN A 133 4.40 -12.00 -34.24
CA ASN A 133 5.34 -11.73 -33.14
C ASN A 133 4.81 -10.64 -32.18
N CYS A 134 3.63 -10.89 -31.58
CA CYS A 134 3.06 -10.00 -30.56
C CYS A 134 3.66 -10.30 -29.18
N CYS A 135 3.97 -9.25 -28.41
CA CYS A 135 4.37 -9.35 -27.01
C CYS A 135 3.14 -9.41 -26.09
N PHE A 136 2.80 -10.59 -25.63
CA PHE A 136 1.70 -10.83 -24.70
C PHE A 136 2.22 -10.78 -23.27
N SER A 137 1.61 -9.98 -22.40
CA SER A 137 2.06 -9.85 -21.02
C SER A 137 0.93 -9.73 -20.00
N TYR A 138 1.22 -10.15 -18.76
CA TYR A 138 0.41 -9.81 -17.59
C TYR A 138 1.27 -9.72 -16.34
N LEU A 139 0.82 -8.95 -15.35
CA LEU A 139 1.47 -8.78 -14.06
C LEU A 139 0.83 -9.72 -13.04
N ASP A 140 1.64 -10.52 -12.34
CA ASP A 140 1.16 -11.35 -11.24
C ASP A 140 1.36 -10.59 -9.90
N ALA A 141 0.25 -10.20 -9.29
CA ALA A 141 0.24 -9.40 -8.06
C ALA A 141 0.81 -10.12 -6.82
N ARG A 142 1.00 -11.45 -6.90
CA ARG A 142 1.56 -12.26 -5.81
C ARG A 142 3.08 -12.20 -5.80
N THR A 143 3.70 -12.45 -6.96
CA THR A 143 5.15 -12.54 -7.12
C THR A 143 5.80 -11.25 -7.62
N LEU A 144 5.00 -10.27 -8.06
CA LEU A 144 5.46 -9.04 -8.72
C LEU A 144 6.31 -9.33 -9.96
N LYS A 145 6.05 -10.46 -10.62
CA LYS A 145 6.66 -10.83 -11.90
C LYS A 145 5.74 -10.43 -13.04
N MET A 146 6.36 -9.96 -14.12
CA MET A 146 5.67 -9.77 -15.39
C MET A 146 5.87 -11.02 -16.23
N PHE A 147 4.81 -11.75 -16.52
CA PHE A 147 4.86 -12.87 -17.44
C PHE A 147 4.80 -12.35 -18.87
N ILE A 148 5.70 -12.81 -19.72
CA ILE A 148 5.85 -12.35 -21.10
C ILE A 148 5.94 -13.55 -22.04
N SER A 149 5.06 -13.59 -23.03
CA SER A 149 5.10 -14.53 -24.15
C SER A 149 5.35 -13.75 -25.44
N TYR A 150 6.36 -14.15 -26.20
CA TYR A 150 6.76 -13.46 -27.42
C TYR A 150 7.07 -14.50 -28.52
N GLY A 151 6.24 -14.54 -29.56
CA GLY A 151 6.31 -15.59 -30.59
C GLY A 151 6.22 -17.00 -29.97
N ASP A 152 7.11 -17.89 -30.42
CA ASP A 152 7.24 -19.27 -29.93
C ASP A 152 8.31 -19.45 -28.83
N GLU A 153 8.86 -18.35 -28.29
CA GLU A 153 9.84 -18.43 -27.20
C GLU A 153 9.20 -18.94 -25.89
N PRO A 154 9.98 -19.62 -25.01
CA PRO A 154 9.54 -19.92 -23.67
C PRO A 154 9.10 -18.66 -22.91
N THR A 155 7.99 -18.75 -22.17
CA THR A 155 7.49 -17.64 -21.36
C THR A 155 8.54 -17.16 -20.36
N GLN A 156 8.83 -15.86 -20.39
CA GLN A 156 9.68 -15.21 -19.41
C GLN A 156 8.86 -14.68 -18.25
N SER A 157 9.47 -14.57 -17.08
CA SER A 157 8.82 -14.02 -15.88
C SER A 157 9.77 -13.16 -15.03
N PRO A 158 10.35 -12.07 -15.59
CA PRO A 158 11.20 -11.17 -14.82
C PRO A 158 10.46 -10.60 -13.61
N TYR A 159 11.16 -10.50 -12.47
CA TYR A 159 10.70 -9.72 -11.34
C TYR A 159 10.76 -8.23 -11.70
N VAL A 160 9.64 -7.52 -11.49
CA VAL A 160 9.50 -6.11 -11.85
C VAL A 160 9.14 -5.22 -10.67
N GLY A 161 8.94 -5.81 -9.48
CA GLY A 161 8.44 -5.14 -8.27
C GLY A 161 9.20 -3.86 -7.90
N ASP A 162 10.51 -3.82 -8.15
CA ASP A 162 11.42 -2.70 -7.84
C ASP A 162 11.86 -1.89 -9.07
N LYS A 163 11.38 -2.25 -10.28
CA LYS A 163 11.77 -1.64 -11.56
C LYS A 163 11.00 -0.38 -11.88
N VAL A 164 9.83 -0.21 -11.27
CA VAL A 164 9.04 1.02 -11.30
C VAL A 164 8.96 1.53 -9.87
N ARG A 165 9.47 2.75 -9.62
CA ARG A 165 9.35 3.41 -8.32
C ARG A 165 8.19 4.40 -8.37
N LEU A 166 7.23 4.23 -7.46
CA LEU A 166 6.10 5.14 -7.25
C LEU A 166 6.15 5.69 -5.83
N SER A 167 5.97 6.99 -5.68
CA SER A 167 5.75 7.63 -4.39
C SER A 167 4.31 7.43 -3.90
N LEU A 168 4.05 7.76 -2.64
CA LEU A 168 2.68 7.81 -2.11
C LEU A 168 1.84 8.87 -2.84
N GLN A 169 2.46 9.95 -3.31
CA GLN A 169 1.79 10.96 -4.14
C GLN A 169 1.38 10.38 -5.50
N ASP A 170 2.26 9.62 -6.16
CA ASP A 170 1.96 9.02 -7.46
C ASP A 170 0.78 8.04 -7.36
N ILE A 171 0.79 7.17 -6.33
CA ILE A 171 -0.27 6.17 -6.20
C ILE A 171 -1.61 6.81 -5.91
N VAL A 172 -1.70 7.86 -5.08
CA VAL A 172 -2.99 8.53 -4.85
C VAL A 172 -3.45 9.35 -6.06
N ALA A 173 -2.52 9.94 -6.81
CA ALA A 173 -2.81 10.73 -8.00
C ALA A 173 -3.37 9.85 -9.11
N LEU A 174 -2.87 8.61 -9.23
CA LEU A 174 -3.40 7.60 -10.12
C LEU A 174 -4.89 7.26 -9.84
N HIS A 175 -5.36 7.52 -8.62
CA HIS A 175 -6.77 7.37 -8.20
C HIS A 175 -7.53 8.70 -8.12
N GLY A 176 -6.97 9.80 -8.61
CA GLY A 176 -7.62 11.11 -8.68
C GLY A 176 -7.64 11.88 -7.37
N TYR A 177 -6.79 11.51 -6.41
CA TYR A 177 -6.60 12.20 -5.14
C TYR A 177 -5.27 12.96 -5.12
N TYR A 178 -5.09 13.81 -4.11
CA TYR A 178 -3.79 14.39 -3.77
C TYR A 178 -3.49 14.18 -2.28
N LEU A 179 -2.23 14.32 -1.90
CA LEU A 179 -1.79 14.27 -0.52
C LEU A 179 -1.22 15.63 -0.11
N ASN A 180 -1.48 16.01 1.14
CA ASN A 180 -0.68 17.02 1.82
C ASN A 180 0.70 16.42 2.19
N ASN A 181 1.58 17.24 2.76
CA ASN A 181 2.87 16.74 3.25
C ASN A 181 2.65 15.65 4.32
N LEU A 182 3.17 14.45 4.07
CA LEU A 182 3.19 13.38 5.06
C LEU A 182 4.34 13.58 6.02
N ARG A 183 4.10 13.25 7.29
CA ARG A 183 5.14 13.21 8.30
C ARG A 183 5.89 11.87 8.23
N THR A 184 7.21 11.96 8.28
CA THR A 184 8.13 10.81 8.22
C THR A 184 9.00 10.67 9.46
N GLN A 185 8.92 11.64 10.37
CA GLN A 185 9.69 11.67 11.61
C GLN A 185 8.77 11.35 12.80
N PRO A 186 9.09 10.33 13.62
CA PRO A 186 8.33 10.00 14.81
C PRO A 186 8.44 11.14 15.84
N GLN A 187 7.38 11.33 16.62
CA GLN A 187 7.32 12.35 17.67
C GLN A 187 7.05 11.70 19.03
N PHE A 188 7.41 12.41 20.11
CA PHE A 188 7.06 12.03 21.48
C PHE A 188 7.70 10.72 21.99
N SER A 189 8.96 10.46 21.60
CA SER A 189 9.71 9.25 21.98
C SER A 189 9.86 9.03 23.48
N GLU A 190 9.95 10.11 24.25
CA GLU A 190 9.95 10.08 25.72
C GLU A 190 8.70 9.42 26.31
N LEU A 191 7.58 9.38 25.57
CA LEU A 191 6.31 8.79 26.04
C LEU A 191 5.99 7.46 25.34
N TYR A 192 6.11 7.35 24.01
CA TYR A 192 5.70 6.11 23.32
C TYR A 192 6.62 4.92 23.65
N ARG A 193 7.91 5.14 23.95
CA ARG A 193 8.85 4.05 24.29
C ARG A 193 8.48 3.39 25.62
N PRO A 194 8.29 4.13 26.73
CA PRO A 194 7.73 3.58 27.96
C PRO A 194 6.39 2.89 27.78
N LEU A 195 5.48 3.47 27.00
CA LEU A 195 4.17 2.86 26.72
C LEU A 195 4.32 1.52 26.02
N THR A 196 5.23 1.42 25.06
CA THR A 196 5.57 0.16 24.39
C THR A 196 6.07 -0.89 25.40
N GLN A 197 6.96 -0.51 26.33
CA GLN A 197 7.46 -1.42 27.36
C GLN A 197 6.32 -1.94 28.24
N VAL A 198 5.43 -1.06 28.70
CA VAL A 198 4.25 -1.42 29.48
C VAL A 198 3.31 -2.34 28.69
N HIS A 199 3.03 -2.03 27.43
CA HIS A 199 2.10 -2.79 26.59
C HIS A 199 2.67 -4.12 26.10
N SER A 200 4.00 -4.28 26.08
CA SER A 200 4.67 -5.55 25.80
C SER A 200 4.52 -6.58 26.93
N ASN A 201 4.12 -6.14 28.13
CA ASN A 201 3.91 -6.98 29.31
C ASN A 201 2.41 -7.14 29.61
N ILE A 202 1.96 -8.37 29.91
CA ILE A 202 0.55 -8.66 30.19
C ILE A 202 0.04 -8.00 31.49
N GLU A 203 0.87 -7.88 32.52
CA GLU A 203 0.51 -7.18 33.76
C GLU A 203 0.56 -5.66 33.57
N GLY A 204 1.55 -5.16 32.81
CA GLY A 204 1.64 -3.75 32.44
C GLY A 204 0.38 -3.24 31.71
N ILE A 205 -0.09 -3.96 30.68
CA ILE A 205 -1.30 -3.58 29.95
C ILE A 205 -2.59 -3.74 30.79
N LYS A 206 -2.60 -4.63 31.80
CA LYS A 206 -3.73 -4.75 32.72
C LYS A 206 -3.81 -3.54 33.63
N GLU A 207 -2.69 -3.16 34.26
CA GLU A 207 -2.59 -1.97 35.11
C GLU A 207 -2.86 -0.69 34.33
N TRP A 208 -2.33 -0.57 33.10
CA TRP A 208 -2.60 0.58 32.22
C TRP A 208 -4.09 0.76 32.00
N ARG A 209 -4.80 -0.33 31.67
CA ARG A 209 -6.26 -0.31 31.48
C ARG A 209 -7.04 -0.10 32.76
N GLU A 210 -6.51 -0.47 33.91
CA GLU A 210 -7.14 -0.21 35.20
C GLU A 210 -7.09 1.29 35.52
N TRP A 211 -5.92 1.89 35.34
CA TRP A 211 -5.73 3.31 35.50
C TRP A 211 -6.53 4.13 34.46
N ASP A 212 -6.49 3.75 33.19
CA ASP A 212 -7.31 4.35 32.11
C ASP A 212 -8.83 4.20 32.35
N ARG A 213 -9.31 3.08 32.92
CA ARG A 213 -10.71 2.98 33.35
C ARG A 213 -11.06 3.95 34.48
N GLY A 214 -10.09 4.27 35.33
CA GLY A 214 -10.20 5.36 36.30
C GLY A 214 -10.50 6.68 35.58
N TRP A 215 -9.77 6.98 34.51
CA TRP A 215 -9.97 8.15 33.65
C TRP A 215 -11.38 8.25 33.07
N LEU A 216 -11.88 7.13 32.53
CA LEU A 216 -13.23 7.01 31.96
C LEU A 216 -14.34 7.35 32.97
N ARG A 217 -14.11 7.02 34.25
CA ARG A 217 -15.09 7.18 35.32
C ARG A 217 -15.08 8.58 35.92
N THR A 218 -13.90 9.16 36.12
CA THR A 218 -13.76 10.47 36.79
C THR A 218 -13.85 11.64 35.82
N ARG A 219 -13.55 11.43 34.52
CA ARG A 219 -13.36 12.49 33.50
C ARG A 219 -12.34 13.57 33.93
N ASP A 220 -11.44 13.20 34.83
CA ASP A 220 -10.41 14.08 35.36
C ASP A 220 -9.06 13.35 35.30
N LEU A 221 -8.22 13.78 34.35
CA LEU A 221 -6.87 13.25 34.12
C LEU A 221 -5.77 13.92 34.95
N THR A 222 -6.13 14.71 35.97
CA THR A 222 -5.12 15.39 36.80
C THR A 222 -4.29 14.43 37.67
N VAL A 223 -4.71 13.17 37.83
CA VAL A 223 -4.01 12.17 38.65
C VAL A 223 -3.25 11.16 37.79
N LEU A 224 -1.93 11.34 37.74
CA LEU A 224 -1.00 10.41 37.09
C LEU A 224 -0.85 9.11 37.92
N PRO A 225 -0.43 7.98 37.32
CA PRO A 225 -0.28 6.73 38.04
C PRO A 225 0.94 6.82 38.96
N ILE A 226 0.83 6.23 40.16
CA ILE A 226 1.93 6.16 41.13
C ILE A 226 2.39 4.72 41.30
N ARG A 227 3.67 4.54 41.63
CA ARG A 227 4.34 3.24 41.62
C ARG A 227 3.81 2.28 42.68
N GLU A 228 3.35 2.81 43.80
CA GLU A 228 2.76 2.05 44.90
C GLU A 228 1.47 1.34 44.48
N GLN A 229 0.70 1.97 43.59
CA GLN A 229 -0.56 1.43 43.10
C GLN A 229 -0.38 0.61 41.81
N TYR A 230 0.54 1.02 40.94
CA TYR A 230 0.75 0.42 39.62
C TYR A 230 2.24 0.11 39.39
N PRO A 231 2.79 -0.94 40.04
CA PRO A 231 4.21 -1.25 39.96
C PRO A 231 4.68 -1.64 38.55
N ASN A 232 3.81 -2.21 37.70
CA ASN A 232 4.14 -2.56 36.33
C ASN A 232 4.09 -1.37 35.36
N LEU A 233 3.56 -0.21 35.80
CA LEU A 233 3.64 1.05 35.05
C LEU A 233 4.93 1.81 35.26
N LYS A 234 5.91 1.24 35.99
CA LYS A 234 7.21 1.86 36.29
C LYS A 234 7.83 2.62 35.10
N PRO A 235 7.96 2.06 33.88
CA PRO A 235 8.57 2.79 32.77
C PRO A 235 7.85 4.11 32.44
N VAL A 236 6.51 4.11 32.45
CA VAL A 236 5.71 5.30 32.13
C VAL A 236 5.76 6.31 33.27
N ILE A 237 5.76 5.83 34.52
CA ILE A 237 5.89 6.68 35.70
C ILE A 237 7.25 7.42 35.67
N GLU A 238 8.35 6.71 35.42
CA GLU A 238 9.68 7.31 35.26
C GLU A 238 9.73 8.31 34.10
N ALA A 239 8.94 8.11 33.05
CA ALA A 239 8.83 9.07 31.96
C ALA A 239 8.06 10.33 32.38
N PHE A 240 6.97 10.19 33.13
CA PHE A 240 6.20 11.32 33.68
C PHE A 240 7.01 12.15 34.69
N GLU A 241 7.91 11.53 35.44
CA GLU A 241 8.83 12.23 36.35
C GLU A 241 9.70 13.25 35.61
N LYS A 242 10.12 12.97 34.36
CA LYS A 242 10.86 13.92 33.52
C LYS A 242 10.06 15.18 33.19
N PHE A 243 8.73 15.10 33.27
CA PHE A 243 7.81 16.22 33.12
C PHE A 243 7.37 16.80 34.47
N ASN A 244 8.13 16.54 35.55
CA ASN A 244 7.83 16.91 36.93
C ASN A 244 6.49 16.35 37.43
N ASN A 245 6.05 15.19 36.91
CA ASN A 245 4.74 14.61 37.20
C ASN A 245 3.57 15.60 37.01
N SER A 246 3.71 16.54 36.07
CA SER A 246 2.70 17.56 35.78
C SER A 246 1.89 17.15 34.55
N PRO A 247 0.57 16.90 34.69
CA PRO A 247 -0.31 16.66 33.55
C PRO A 247 -0.26 17.79 32.52
N THR A 248 -0.11 19.04 32.96
CA THR A 248 0.03 20.22 32.09
C THR A 248 1.31 20.17 31.26
N ASN A 249 2.45 19.76 31.85
CA ASN A 249 3.71 19.66 31.12
C ASN A 249 3.65 18.53 30.07
N ILE A 250 3.02 17.40 30.40
CA ILE A 250 2.80 16.29 29.48
C ILE A 250 1.90 16.72 28.31
N ALA A 251 0.80 17.43 28.61
CA ALA A 251 -0.10 17.95 27.60
C ALA A 251 0.61 18.93 26.66
N SER A 252 1.37 19.87 27.22
CA SER A 252 2.15 20.82 26.45
C SER A 252 3.18 20.13 25.56
N TYR A 253 3.84 19.06 26.05
CA TYR A 253 4.78 18.26 25.27
C TYR A 253 4.10 17.58 24.07
N LEU A 254 2.86 17.10 24.23
CA LEU A 254 2.02 16.53 23.17
C LEU A 254 1.35 17.60 22.28
N GLY A 255 1.60 18.89 22.52
CA GLY A 255 0.99 19.99 21.76
C GLY A 255 -0.51 20.19 22.05
N GLN A 256 -0.99 19.71 23.19
CA GLN A 256 -2.39 19.77 23.60
C GLN A 256 -2.62 20.82 24.69
N GLN A 257 -3.86 21.31 24.80
CA GLN A 257 -4.23 22.34 25.78
C GLN A 257 -4.23 21.80 27.22
N ASP A 258 -4.68 20.55 27.37
CA ASP A 258 -4.74 19.87 28.65
C ASP A 258 -4.57 18.36 28.46
N ILE A 259 -4.38 17.67 29.58
CA ILE A 259 -4.16 16.23 29.58
C ILE A 259 -5.38 15.47 29.05
N ASN A 260 -6.61 15.97 29.28
CA ASN A 260 -7.85 15.36 28.79
C ASN A 260 -7.88 15.30 27.25
N SER A 261 -7.32 16.32 26.61
CA SER A 261 -7.15 16.42 25.16
C SER A 261 -6.11 15.42 24.62
N CYS A 262 -5.22 14.88 25.47
CA CYS A 262 -4.24 13.86 25.11
C CYS A 262 -4.81 12.43 25.13
N ARG A 263 -6.07 12.26 25.52
CA ARG A 263 -6.67 10.95 25.73
C ARG A 263 -6.54 10.04 24.50
N LYS A 264 -6.90 10.54 23.31
CA LYS A 264 -6.83 9.77 22.07
C LYS A 264 -5.41 9.26 21.80
N TRP A 265 -4.41 10.09 22.14
CA TRP A 265 -3.02 9.73 21.99
C TRP A 265 -2.62 8.58 22.91
N PHE A 266 -2.99 8.64 24.19
CA PHE A 266 -2.75 7.57 25.16
C PHE A 266 -3.57 6.29 24.89
N ASP A 267 -4.76 6.44 24.30
CA ASP A 267 -5.64 5.32 23.94
C ASP A 267 -5.06 4.49 22.78
N GLY A 268 -4.28 5.10 21.87
CA GLY A 268 -3.67 4.32 20.79
C GLY A 268 -2.74 5.03 19.79
N GLU A 269 -2.82 6.35 19.60
CA GLU A 269 -2.00 7.02 18.55
C GLU A 269 -0.50 6.93 18.84
N TRP A 270 -0.10 6.77 20.12
CA TRP A 270 1.28 6.51 20.50
C TRP A 270 1.88 5.29 19.77
N LEU A 271 1.05 4.29 19.44
CA LEU A 271 1.50 3.09 18.75
C LEU A 271 1.88 3.39 17.30
N GLU A 272 1.17 4.31 16.64
CA GLU A 272 1.52 4.73 15.28
C GLU A 272 2.88 5.43 15.26
N GLU A 273 3.18 6.29 16.25
CA GLU A 273 4.49 6.91 16.43
C GLU A 273 5.60 5.88 16.63
N TYR A 274 5.33 4.87 17.46
CA TYR A 274 6.27 3.79 17.71
C TYR A 274 6.54 2.95 16.45
N VAL A 275 5.50 2.61 15.69
CA VAL A 275 5.63 1.87 14.43
C VAL A 275 6.40 2.69 13.40
N LEU A 276 6.18 4.02 13.33
CA LEU A 276 6.94 4.90 12.45
C LEU A 276 8.42 4.92 12.83
N ASP A 277 8.73 5.01 14.13
CA ASP A 277 10.10 4.92 14.64
C ASP A 277 10.77 3.60 14.27
N GLU A 278 10.10 2.47 14.50
CA GLU A 278 10.64 1.14 14.18
C GLU A 278 10.80 0.92 12.66
N LEU A 279 9.88 1.43 11.85
CA LEU A 279 9.99 1.39 10.40
C LEU A 279 11.16 2.26 9.91
N SER A 280 11.32 3.47 10.47
CA SER A 280 12.38 4.42 10.08
C SER A 280 13.79 3.86 10.22
N LYS A 281 14.00 2.90 11.13
CA LYS A 281 15.30 2.25 11.39
C LYS A 281 15.72 1.30 10.27
N ILE A 282 14.78 0.82 9.47
CA ILE A 282 15.01 -0.26 8.51
C ILE A 282 14.71 0.14 7.06
N ILE A 283 14.21 1.36 6.79
CA ILE A 283 13.74 1.79 5.46
C ILE A 283 14.77 1.57 4.34
N ASP A 284 16.03 1.92 4.59
CA ASP A 284 17.11 1.80 3.61
C ASP A 284 17.43 0.33 3.33
N GLU A 285 17.42 -0.50 4.38
CA GLU A 285 17.72 -1.93 4.28
C GLU A 285 16.67 -2.70 3.48
N ILE A 286 15.41 -2.27 3.53
CA ILE A 286 14.28 -2.92 2.83
C ILE A 286 13.87 -2.19 1.55
N GLY A 287 14.56 -1.12 1.17
CA GLY A 287 14.36 -0.39 -0.08
C GLY A 287 13.03 0.38 -0.15
N ILE A 288 12.55 0.90 0.98
CA ILE A 288 11.42 1.83 1.00
C ILE A 288 11.91 3.21 0.59
N HIS A 289 11.26 3.80 -0.43
CA HIS A 289 11.64 5.11 -0.97
C HIS A 289 10.57 6.19 -0.79
N SER A 290 9.39 5.84 -0.26
CA SER A 290 8.34 6.80 0.10
C SER A 290 7.50 6.20 1.22
N TYR A 291 7.34 6.90 2.33
CA TYR A 291 6.56 6.43 3.47
C TYR A 291 6.01 7.61 4.27
N GLY A 292 5.11 7.32 5.20
CA GLY A 292 4.62 8.31 6.16
C GLY A 292 3.49 7.76 7.03
N ILE A 293 3.12 8.58 8.00
CA ILE A 293 2.00 8.36 8.92
C ILE A 293 0.82 9.27 8.56
N ASP A 294 -0.39 8.87 8.95
CA ASP A 294 -1.64 9.59 8.75
C ASP A 294 -1.93 9.93 7.26
N LEU A 295 -1.85 8.91 6.39
CA LEU A 295 -2.13 9.09 4.97
C LEU A 295 -3.63 9.34 4.74
N ARG A 296 -3.96 10.58 4.35
CA ARG A 296 -5.33 11.04 4.05
C ARG A 296 -5.42 11.59 2.62
N PRO A 297 -5.81 10.76 1.62
CA PRO A 297 -6.04 11.21 0.26
C PRO A 297 -7.21 12.19 0.21
N LEU A 298 -7.00 13.34 -0.43
CA LEU A 298 -7.98 14.40 -0.56
C LEU A 298 -8.49 14.49 -2.00
N ARG A 299 -9.80 14.72 -2.17
CA ARG A 299 -10.38 14.98 -3.50
C ARG A 299 -10.26 16.45 -3.85
N ASN A 300 -10.08 16.74 -5.14
CA ASN A 300 -10.17 18.09 -5.67
C ASN A 300 -11.61 18.65 -5.48
N SER A 301 -11.73 19.70 -4.68
CA SER A 301 -12.98 20.36 -4.27
C SER A 301 -13.76 21.08 -5.39
N LYS A 302 -13.36 20.92 -6.66
CA LYS A 302 -14.06 21.52 -7.82
C LYS A 302 -15.37 20.80 -8.20
N LYS A 303 -15.66 19.62 -7.64
CA LYS A 303 -16.99 18.99 -7.76
C LYS A 303 -17.84 19.43 -6.56
N LYS A 304 -18.91 20.20 -6.83
CA LYS A 304 -19.86 20.68 -5.82
C LYS A 304 -20.27 19.52 -4.89
N LYS A 305 -20.08 19.69 -3.58
CA LYS A 305 -20.72 18.84 -2.57
C LYS A 305 -22.21 18.84 -2.85
N SER A 306 -22.77 17.69 -3.22
CA SER A 306 -24.22 17.54 -3.16
C SER A 306 -24.60 17.39 -1.69
N SER A 307 -25.71 17.97 -1.27
CA SER A 307 -26.20 17.91 0.12
C SER A 307 -26.59 16.49 0.58
N SER A 308 -26.47 15.50 -0.29
CA SER A 308 -26.63 14.06 0.00
C SER A 308 -25.31 13.30 0.17
N ASP A 309 -24.16 13.94 -0.10
CA ASP A 309 -22.83 13.38 0.18
C ASP A 309 -22.55 13.52 1.68
N LYS A 310 -23.23 12.70 2.49
CA LYS A 310 -22.73 12.36 3.84
C LYS A 310 -21.26 12.01 3.67
N GLU A 311 -20.39 12.66 4.43
CA GLU A 311 -18.94 12.40 4.52
C GLU A 311 -18.65 10.94 4.13
N GLU A 312 -18.25 10.71 2.87
CA GLU A 312 -17.71 9.42 2.46
C GLU A 312 -16.51 9.22 3.38
N GLY A 313 -16.69 8.36 4.40
CA GLY A 313 -15.87 8.35 5.60
C GLY A 313 -14.39 8.52 5.29
N ASP A 314 -13.76 9.50 5.93
CA ASP A 314 -12.39 9.93 5.67
C ASP A 314 -11.48 8.72 5.47
N PHE A 315 -11.02 8.50 4.23
CA PHE A 315 -10.02 7.50 3.96
C PHE A 315 -8.77 7.86 4.76
N GLN A 316 -8.33 6.94 5.61
CA GLN A 316 -7.11 7.08 6.38
C GLN A 316 -6.38 5.73 6.45
N LEU A 317 -5.08 5.75 6.20
CA LEU A 317 -4.17 4.67 6.56
C LEU A 317 -3.20 5.21 7.61
N ASP A 318 -3.09 4.52 8.75
CA ASP A 318 -2.28 4.95 9.88
C ASP A 318 -0.83 5.11 9.44
N LEU A 319 -0.24 4.10 8.79
CA LEU A 319 1.02 4.24 8.06
C LEU A 319 0.93 3.64 6.66
N ALA A 320 1.67 4.24 5.73
CA ALA A 320 1.83 3.73 4.37
C ALA A 320 3.29 3.82 3.95
N ALA A 321 3.74 2.85 3.16
CA ALA A 321 5.08 2.81 2.58
C ALA A 321 5.05 2.22 1.17
N MET A 322 5.93 2.70 0.31
CA MET A 322 6.14 2.23 -1.06
C MET A 322 7.49 1.55 -1.16
N ARG A 323 7.49 0.34 -1.73
CA ARG A 323 8.68 -0.41 -2.15
C ARG A 323 8.54 -0.75 -3.62
N GLY A 324 9.36 -0.14 -4.46
CA GLY A 324 9.09 -0.06 -5.90
C GLY A 324 7.70 0.50 -6.21
N TYR A 325 6.81 -0.30 -6.79
CA TYR A 325 5.42 0.12 -7.06
C TYR A 325 4.41 -0.46 -6.05
N GLN A 326 4.87 -1.30 -5.12
CA GLN A 326 4.00 -1.99 -4.16
C GLN A 326 3.70 -1.11 -2.93
N LEU A 327 2.42 -0.98 -2.61
CA LEU A 327 1.94 -0.32 -1.40
C LEU A 327 1.92 -1.30 -0.21
N PHE A 328 2.57 -0.90 0.88
CA PHE A 328 2.45 -1.52 2.19
C PHE A 328 1.68 -0.58 3.10
N ALA A 329 0.57 -1.05 3.67
CA ALA A 329 -0.21 -0.31 4.66
C ALA A 329 -0.04 -0.97 6.03
N ILE A 330 0.11 -0.18 7.07
CA ILE A 330 0.19 -0.68 8.45
C ILE A 330 -0.88 0.06 9.25
N SER A 331 -1.78 -0.69 9.87
CA SER A 331 -2.74 -0.14 10.84
C SER A 331 -2.31 -0.47 12.27
N CYS A 332 -2.66 0.40 13.21
CA CYS A 332 -2.28 0.30 14.60
C CYS A 332 -3.52 0.27 15.49
N ILE A 333 -3.52 -0.61 16.50
CA ILE A 333 -4.52 -0.57 17.57
C ILE A 333 -3.90 -1.07 18.88
N ALA A 334 -3.91 -0.24 19.93
CA ALA A 334 -3.41 -0.62 21.27
C ALA A 334 -4.37 -1.56 22.05
N SER A 335 -5.02 -2.49 21.34
CA SER A 335 -5.93 -3.48 21.93
C SER A 335 -5.24 -4.80 22.21
N ARG A 336 -5.54 -5.40 23.37
CA ARG A 336 -5.13 -6.77 23.74
C ARG A 336 -6.16 -7.84 23.41
N ARG A 337 -7.33 -7.45 22.90
CA ARG A 337 -8.44 -8.35 22.62
C ARG A 337 -8.44 -8.70 21.14
N ALA A 338 -8.59 -9.98 20.83
CA ALA A 338 -8.81 -10.46 19.47
C ALA A 338 -10.31 -10.41 19.10
N ASP A 339 -10.98 -9.30 19.46
CA ASP A 339 -12.42 -9.13 19.28
C ASP A 339 -12.75 -8.46 17.92
N GLY A 340 -14.03 -8.16 17.71
CA GLY A 340 -14.51 -7.58 16.47
C GLY A 340 -13.87 -6.22 16.14
N GLU A 341 -13.47 -5.44 17.14
CA GLU A 341 -12.84 -4.13 16.94
C GLU A 341 -11.46 -4.28 16.30
N THR A 342 -10.59 -5.12 16.87
CA THR A 342 -9.25 -5.41 16.33
C THR A 342 -9.34 -5.98 14.90
N LYS A 343 -10.32 -6.84 14.65
CA LYS A 343 -10.56 -7.40 13.30
C LYS A 343 -11.05 -6.34 12.31
N ASN A 344 -11.96 -5.46 12.74
CA ASN A 344 -12.48 -4.37 11.93
C ASN A 344 -11.39 -3.40 11.50
N HIS A 345 -10.41 -3.10 12.36
CA HIS A 345 -9.24 -2.30 11.99
C HIS A 345 -8.46 -2.95 10.83
N LEU A 346 -8.17 -4.24 10.93
CA LEU A 346 -7.47 -4.97 9.86
C LEU A 346 -8.31 -5.03 8.57
N PHE A 347 -9.62 -5.26 8.66
CA PHE A 347 -10.51 -5.24 7.49
C PHE A 347 -10.54 -3.89 6.79
N GLN A 348 -10.67 -2.80 7.55
CA GLN A 348 -10.67 -1.44 6.98
C GLN A 348 -9.33 -1.14 6.30
N ALA A 349 -8.21 -1.44 6.96
CA ALA A 349 -6.88 -1.28 6.39
C ALA A 349 -6.71 -2.09 5.10
N TYR A 350 -7.18 -3.34 5.08
CA TYR A 350 -7.14 -4.21 3.89
C TYR A 350 -7.94 -3.64 2.72
N VAL A 351 -9.17 -3.20 2.95
CA VAL A 351 -10.01 -2.60 1.91
C VAL A 351 -9.40 -1.31 1.38
N ARG A 352 -8.97 -0.41 2.28
CA ARG A 352 -8.37 0.88 1.91
C ARG A 352 -7.04 0.72 1.15
N ALA A 353 -6.18 -0.18 1.60
CA ALA A 353 -4.93 -0.46 0.90
C ALA A 353 -5.18 -1.02 -0.51
N ARG A 354 -6.17 -1.91 -0.69
CA ARG A 354 -6.53 -2.45 -2.02
C ARG A 354 -7.16 -1.40 -2.95
N GLN A 355 -7.89 -0.44 -2.40
CA GLN A 355 -8.43 0.67 -3.19
C GLN A 355 -7.31 1.45 -3.89
N LEU A 356 -6.16 1.64 -3.24
CA LEU A 356 -5.00 2.33 -3.83
C LEU A 356 -4.02 1.38 -4.52
N GLY A 357 -3.53 0.38 -3.80
CA GLY A 357 -2.46 -0.52 -4.24
C GLY A 357 -2.90 -1.77 -4.98
N GLY A 358 -4.21 -1.98 -5.18
CA GLY A 358 -4.70 -3.15 -5.91
C GLY A 358 -4.45 -4.47 -5.19
N ASP A 359 -4.34 -5.54 -5.96
CA ASP A 359 -4.04 -6.88 -5.40
C ASP A 359 -2.58 -7.04 -4.98
N GLU A 360 -1.74 -6.12 -5.44
CA GLU A 360 -0.33 -5.99 -5.10
C GLU A 360 -0.16 -5.47 -3.67
N ALA A 361 -1.15 -4.76 -3.10
CA ALA A 361 -1.06 -4.20 -1.76
C ALA A 361 -0.79 -5.27 -0.68
N ARG A 362 -0.02 -4.90 0.34
CA ARG A 362 0.24 -5.72 1.54
C ARG A 362 -0.17 -4.94 2.77
N VAL A 363 -0.78 -5.62 3.73
CA VAL A 363 -1.33 -4.96 4.92
C VAL A 363 -0.82 -5.61 6.19
N ALA A 364 -0.39 -4.80 7.14
CA ALA A 364 -0.11 -5.26 8.49
C ALA A 364 -1.05 -4.62 9.51
N LEU A 365 -1.33 -5.35 10.58
CA LEU A 365 -1.88 -4.81 11.82
C LEU A 365 -0.82 -4.94 12.91
N VAL A 366 -0.51 -3.85 13.60
CA VAL A 366 0.28 -3.86 14.84
C VAL A 366 -0.67 -3.67 16.01
N CYS A 367 -0.68 -4.62 16.95
CA CYS A 367 -1.56 -4.59 18.10
C CYS A 367 -0.94 -5.21 19.36
N CYS A 368 -1.68 -5.17 20.47
CA CYS A 368 -1.25 -5.73 21.76
C CYS A 368 -1.87 -7.10 22.07
N VAL A 369 -2.42 -7.78 21.05
CA VAL A 369 -3.00 -9.13 21.18
C VAL A 369 -1.87 -10.15 21.43
N GLU A 370 -2.13 -11.11 22.31
CA GLU A 370 -1.16 -12.16 22.66
C GLU A 370 -0.92 -13.16 21.51
N ASN A 371 -2.01 -13.62 20.90
CA ASN A 371 -1.98 -14.58 19.80
C ASN A 371 -2.40 -13.89 18.49
N PRO A 372 -1.54 -13.06 17.86
CA PRO A 372 -1.88 -12.31 16.65
C PRO A 372 -2.24 -13.22 15.46
N LYS A 373 -1.69 -14.45 15.44
CA LYS A 373 -1.97 -15.46 14.40
C LYS A 373 -3.45 -15.84 14.31
N ASP A 374 -4.20 -15.76 15.41
CA ASP A 374 -5.63 -16.10 15.41
C ASP A 374 -6.42 -15.02 14.67
N VAL A 375 -6.11 -13.75 14.92
CA VAL A 375 -6.67 -12.61 14.18
C VAL A 375 -6.31 -12.71 12.70
N GLN A 376 -5.05 -13.02 12.39
CA GLN A 376 -4.59 -13.16 11.01
C GLN A 376 -5.36 -14.25 10.27
N LYS A 377 -5.39 -15.48 10.78
CA LYS A 377 -6.03 -16.64 10.13
C LYS A 377 -7.52 -16.43 9.90
N GLU A 378 -8.20 -15.78 10.84
CA GLU A 378 -9.63 -15.52 10.72
C GLU A 378 -9.94 -14.53 9.60
N VAL A 379 -9.14 -13.46 9.47
CA VAL A 379 -9.28 -12.48 8.39
C VAL A 379 -8.89 -13.10 7.04
N GLU A 380 -7.78 -13.83 6.97
CA GLU A 380 -7.35 -14.55 5.76
C GLU A 380 -8.44 -15.46 5.21
N LYS A 381 -9.04 -16.27 6.09
CA LYS A 381 -10.11 -17.21 5.72
C LYS A 381 -11.39 -16.49 5.28
N SER A 382 -11.71 -15.37 5.90
CA SER A 382 -12.97 -14.66 5.64
C SER A 382 -12.95 -13.82 4.36
N TRP A 383 -11.76 -13.41 3.89
CA TRP A 383 -11.62 -12.42 2.81
C TRP A 383 -10.67 -12.82 1.67
N ASP A 384 -10.27 -14.10 1.60
CA ASP A 384 -9.30 -14.61 0.62
C ASP A 384 -8.03 -13.74 0.58
N ALA A 385 -7.54 -13.40 1.77
CA ALA A 385 -6.40 -12.50 1.98
C ALA A 385 -5.10 -13.27 2.28
N ASN A 386 -5.05 -14.56 1.92
CA ASN A 386 -3.93 -15.44 2.21
C ASN A 386 -2.62 -14.87 1.65
N GLY A 387 -1.60 -14.73 2.49
CA GLY A 387 -0.30 -14.16 2.11
C GLY A 387 -0.31 -12.64 1.84
N LYS A 388 -1.44 -11.94 2.00
CA LYS A 388 -1.55 -10.49 1.80
C LYS A 388 -1.53 -9.68 3.09
N ILE A 389 -1.81 -10.34 4.21
CA ILE A 389 -1.91 -9.69 5.52
C ILE A 389 -0.91 -10.25 6.53
N ARG A 390 -0.50 -9.42 7.49
CA ARG A 390 0.31 -9.83 8.63
C ARG A 390 -0.24 -9.22 9.91
N VAL A 391 -0.21 -9.94 11.02
CA VAL A 391 -0.54 -9.37 12.34
C VAL A 391 0.66 -9.50 13.26
N PHE A 392 1.12 -8.37 13.80
CA PHE A 392 2.14 -8.28 14.84
C PHE A 392 1.45 -8.00 16.17
N GLY A 393 1.71 -8.86 17.14
CA GLY A 393 1.08 -8.81 18.45
C GLY A 393 1.99 -8.27 19.54
N ARG A 394 1.57 -8.47 20.78
CA ARG A 394 2.28 -8.01 21.98
C ARG A 394 3.74 -8.45 22.02
N THR A 395 4.03 -9.70 21.66
CA THR A 395 5.37 -10.27 21.71
C THR A 395 6.30 -9.72 20.63
N ASP A 396 5.74 -9.12 19.58
CA ASP A 396 6.50 -8.50 18.50
C ASP A 396 6.95 -7.08 18.86
N LEU A 397 6.25 -6.39 19.77
CA LEU A 397 6.45 -4.96 20.03
C LEU A 397 7.92 -4.60 20.28
N LEU A 398 8.62 -5.27 21.19
CA LEU A 398 10.01 -4.92 21.52
C LEU A 398 11.04 -5.23 20.42
N ASN A 399 10.66 -6.02 19.41
CA ASN A 399 11.51 -6.38 18.28
C ASN A 399 10.85 -6.03 16.94
N LEU A 400 9.99 -5.00 16.94
CA LEU A 400 9.09 -4.75 15.83
C LEU A 400 9.85 -4.42 14.54
N SER A 401 10.93 -3.64 14.57
CA SER A 401 11.81 -3.42 13.41
C SER A 401 12.27 -4.72 12.76
N LYS A 402 12.70 -5.72 13.54
CA LYS A 402 13.09 -7.03 13.00
C LYS A 402 11.90 -7.77 12.39
N SER A 403 10.74 -7.76 13.06
CA SER A 403 9.52 -8.41 12.57
C SER A 403 8.98 -7.76 11.29
N LEU A 404 9.01 -6.42 11.21
CA LEU A 404 8.66 -5.65 10.01
C LEU A 404 9.62 -5.97 8.88
N LYS A 405 10.94 -5.92 9.13
CA LYS A 405 11.96 -6.24 8.12
C LYS A 405 11.69 -7.61 7.48
N GLY A 406 11.50 -8.65 8.29
CA GLY A 406 11.20 -9.99 7.81
C GLY A 406 9.92 -10.03 6.95
N TRP A 407 8.86 -9.32 7.36
CA TRP A 407 7.63 -9.24 6.56
C TRP A 407 7.84 -8.55 5.21
N PHE A 408 8.53 -7.40 5.16
CA PHE A 408 8.82 -6.72 3.89
C PHE A 408 9.63 -7.62 2.95
N GLU A 409 10.58 -8.39 3.48
CA GLU A 409 11.41 -9.32 2.70
C GLU A 409 10.63 -10.53 2.16
N THR A 410 9.66 -11.07 2.93
CA THR A 410 8.94 -12.30 2.58
C THR A 410 7.54 -12.09 2.01
N ALA A 411 7.00 -10.87 2.00
CA ALA A 411 5.60 -10.58 1.61
C ALA A 411 5.19 -11.04 0.20
N ASN A 412 6.15 -11.31 -0.69
CA ASN A 412 5.92 -11.81 -2.05
C ASN A 412 6.49 -13.23 -2.28
N GLN A 413 7.05 -13.85 -1.23
CA GLN A 413 7.63 -15.21 -1.26
C GLN A 413 6.65 -16.27 -0.70
N GLU A 414 5.79 -15.90 0.25
CA GLU A 414 4.85 -16.80 0.94
C GLU A 414 3.67 -17.28 0.05
N SER A 415 3.69 -17.02 -1.27
CA SER A 415 2.61 -17.31 -2.22
C SER A 415 2.85 -18.53 -3.13
N LEU A 416 3.85 -19.37 -2.83
CA LEU A 416 4.17 -20.58 -3.59
C LEU A 416 3.52 -21.85 -3.02
#